data_AF-A0A0D2MLS5-F1
#
_entry.id   AF-A0A0D2MLS5-F1
#
_cell.length_a   1.000
_cell.length_b   1.000
_cell.length_c   1.000
_cell.angle_alpha   90.00
_cell.angle_beta   90.00
_cell.angle_gamma   90.00
#
_symmetry.space_group_name_H-M   'P 1'
#
loop_
_entity.id
_entity.type
_entity.pdbx_description
1 polymer ?
#
loop_
_entity_poly.entity_id
_entity_poly.type
_entity_poly.pdbx_seq_one_letter_code
_entity_poly.pdbx_strand_id
1 'polypeptide(L)'
;PDHTEKETMWSLMDIKPQTGIELTESLAMLPAASVSGLYFGGKCSSYFAVGKITQEQVADYALRKKMDVKECERWLATMLNYEP
;
A
#
# COMPACT_ATOMS: atom_id res chain seq x y z
N PRO A 1 -0.65 5.24 1.10
CA PRO A 1 0.16 5.71 -0.07
C PRO A 1 0.92 4.54 -0.71
N ASP A 2 1.37 3.57 0.10
CA ASP A 2 1.86 2.29 -0.40
C ASP A 2 0.73 1.51 -1.10
N HIS A 3 0.94 1.14 -2.36
CA HIS A 3 -0.02 0.34 -3.11
C HIS A 3 0.11 -1.17 -2.87
N THR A 4 1.25 -1.65 -2.34
CA THR A 4 1.52 -3.08 -2.08
C THR A 4 0.60 -3.66 -1.00
N GLU A 5 0.03 -2.84 -0.13
CA GLU A 5 -0.95 -3.28 0.87
C GLU A 5 -2.21 -3.92 0.25
N LYS A 6 -2.53 -3.63 -1.03
CA LYS A 6 -3.61 -4.32 -1.75
C LYS A 6 -3.36 -5.83 -1.85
N GLU A 7 -2.11 -6.27 -1.97
CA GLU A 7 -1.79 -7.71 -2.03
C GLU A 7 -2.20 -8.43 -0.75
N THR A 8 -2.02 -7.76 0.41
CA THR A 8 -2.44 -8.30 1.70
C THR A 8 -3.97 -8.44 1.76
N MET A 9 -4.72 -7.44 1.28
CA MET A 9 -6.17 -7.53 1.19
C MET A 9 -6.62 -8.66 0.25
N TRP A 10 -5.97 -8.78 -0.92
CA TRP A 10 -6.26 -9.82 -1.92
C TRP A 10 -6.01 -11.22 -1.37
N SER A 11 -4.90 -11.40 -0.66
CA SER A 11 -4.55 -12.69 -0.05
C SER A 11 -5.45 -13.04 1.14
N LEU A 12 -5.77 -12.07 2.01
CA LEU A 12 -6.56 -12.31 3.21
C LEU A 12 -8.00 -12.70 2.89
N MET A 13 -8.60 -12.05 1.89
CA MET A 13 -10.02 -12.18 1.57
C MET A 13 -10.27 -13.05 0.33
N ASP A 14 -9.22 -13.61 -0.27
CA ASP A 14 -9.29 -14.39 -1.51
C ASP A 14 -10.09 -13.67 -2.63
N ILE A 15 -9.75 -12.40 -2.85
CA ILE A 15 -10.59 -11.47 -3.62
C ILE A 15 -10.77 -11.92 -5.08
N LYS A 16 -9.69 -12.35 -5.74
CA LYS A 16 -9.74 -12.73 -7.17
C LYS A 16 -10.68 -13.93 -7.40
N PRO A 17 -10.57 -15.05 -6.68
CA PRO A 17 -11.54 -16.15 -6.83
C PRO A 17 -12.98 -15.80 -6.43
N GLN A 18 -13.17 -14.95 -5.42
CA GLN A 18 -14.52 -14.60 -4.94
C GLN A 18 -15.26 -13.60 -5.83
N THR A 19 -14.53 -12.68 -6.48
CA THR A 19 -15.12 -11.53 -7.16
C THR A 19 -14.71 -11.38 -8.63
N GLY A 20 -13.65 -12.07 -9.05
CA GLY A 20 -13.02 -11.89 -10.36
C GLY A 20 -12.18 -10.61 -10.50
N ILE A 21 -12.09 -9.77 -9.45
CA ILE A 21 -11.31 -8.53 -9.50
C ILE A 21 -9.83 -8.86 -9.31
N GLU A 22 -8.99 -8.38 -10.22
CA GLU A 22 -7.55 -8.68 -10.26
C GLU A 22 -6.68 -7.45 -9.97
N LEU A 23 -5.44 -7.68 -9.56
CA LEU A 23 -4.40 -6.66 -9.47
C LEU A 23 -3.45 -6.79 -10.66
N THR A 24 -3.13 -5.68 -11.33
CA THR A 24 -2.06 -5.62 -12.34
C THR A 24 -0.68 -5.68 -11.67
N GLU A 25 0.39 -5.76 -12.48
CA GLU A 25 1.78 -5.68 -11.98
C GLU A 25 2.07 -4.35 -11.24
N SER A 26 1.38 -3.27 -11.61
CA SER A 26 1.44 -1.97 -10.92
C SER A 26 0.39 -1.82 -9.80
N LEU A 27 -0.31 -2.92 -9.49
CA LEU A 27 -1.36 -3.02 -8.47
C LEU A 27 -2.61 -2.18 -8.76
N ALA A 28 -2.83 -1.75 -10.00
CA ALA A 28 -4.15 -1.22 -10.38
C ALA A 28 -5.19 -2.34 -10.34
N MET A 29 -6.45 -2.01 -10.07
CA MET A 29 -7.54 -3.00 -10.04
C MET A 29 -8.18 -3.15 -11.43
N LEU A 30 -8.51 -4.38 -11.80
CA LEU A 30 -9.27 -4.72 -13.00
C LEU A 30 -10.54 -5.50 -12.61
N PRO A 31 -11.74 -5.09 -13.05
CA PRO A 31 -12.02 -3.95 -13.95
C PRO A 31 -11.74 -2.59 -13.32
N ALA A 32 -11.50 -1.57 -14.16
CA ALA A 32 -11.13 -0.23 -13.69
C ALA A 32 -12.22 0.42 -12.80
N ALA A 33 -13.49 0.04 -12.99
CA ALA A 33 -14.60 0.44 -12.13
C ALA A 33 -14.65 -0.39 -10.83
N SER A 34 -13.55 -0.42 -10.08
CA SER A 34 -13.42 -1.13 -8.80
C SER A 34 -12.95 -0.19 -7.70
N VAL A 35 -13.38 -0.45 -6.46
CA VAL A 35 -12.93 0.25 -5.25
C VAL A 35 -12.63 -0.78 -4.17
N SER A 36 -11.52 -0.60 -3.46
CA SER A 36 -11.16 -1.40 -2.28
C SER A 36 -10.62 -0.48 -1.18
N GLY A 37 -10.75 -0.90 0.06
CA GLY A 37 -10.24 -0.16 1.22
C GLY A 37 -10.35 -0.95 2.51
N LEU A 38 -9.90 -0.33 3.59
CA LEU A 38 -9.95 -0.88 4.95
C LEU A 38 -11.04 -0.16 5.75
N TYR A 39 -11.70 -0.89 6.65
CA TYR A 39 -12.67 -0.32 7.57
C TYR A 39 -12.03 -0.04 8.94
N PHE A 40 -12.17 1.19 9.43
CA PHE A 40 -11.76 1.60 10.77
C PHE A 40 -13.00 2.04 11.55
N GLY A 41 -13.29 1.39 12.68
CA GLY A 41 -14.49 1.65 13.50
C GLY A 41 -14.28 2.57 14.70
N GLY A 42 -13.10 3.20 14.83
CA GLY A 42 -12.77 4.05 15.97
C GLY A 42 -13.47 5.41 15.90
N LYS A 43 -14.04 5.91 17.01
CA LYS A 43 -14.75 7.21 17.03
C LYS A 43 -13.91 8.41 16.59
N CYS A 44 -12.59 8.32 16.73
CA CYS A 44 -11.64 9.35 16.35
C CYS A 44 -10.97 9.09 14.99
N SER A 45 -11.39 8.06 14.23
CA SER A 45 -10.80 7.79 12.93
C SER A 45 -11.19 8.88 11.93
N SER A 46 -10.20 9.46 11.28
CA SER A 46 -10.38 10.43 10.20
C SER A 46 -9.36 10.18 9.11
N TYR A 47 -9.68 10.56 7.87
CA TYR A 47 -8.68 10.63 6.82
C TYR A 47 -7.64 11.71 7.15
N PHE A 48 -6.36 11.40 6.93
CA PHE A 48 -5.26 12.36 7.00
C PHE A 48 -4.19 11.97 5.98
N ALA A 49 -3.40 12.95 5.55
CA ALA A 49 -2.24 12.70 4.70
C ALA A 49 -1.06 12.27 5.57
N VAL A 50 -0.37 11.19 5.19
CA VAL A 50 0.85 10.73 5.87
C VAL A 50 1.94 11.79 5.84
N GLY A 51 2.04 12.53 4.73
CA GLY A 51 3.09 13.53 4.52
C GLY A 51 4.40 12.90 4.05
N LYS A 52 5.46 13.70 4.10
CA LYS A 52 6.80 13.31 3.68
C LYS A 52 7.49 12.46 4.76
N ILE A 53 8.20 11.41 4.38
CA ILE A 53 8.82 10.42 5.29
C ILE A 53 10.35 10.40 5.15
N THR A 54 11.04 10.07 6.24
CA THR A 54 12.51 10.01 6.34
C THR A 54 13.07 8.68 5.86
N GLN A 55 14.36 8.66 5.54
CA GLN A 55 15.09 7.42 5.23
C GLN A 55 15.02 6.40 6.37
N GLU A 56 15.09 6.85 7.62
CA GLU A 56 14.94 5.99 8.80
C GLU A 56 13.59 5.27 8.81
N GLN A 57 12.50 5.99 8.53
CA GLN A 57 11.17 5.40 8.48
C GLN A 57 11.03 4.40 7.32
N VAL A 58 11.64 4.69 6.16
CA VAL A 58 11.65 3.76 5.02
C VAL A 58 12.42 2.50 5.34
N ALA A 59 13.60 2.61 5.97
CA ALA A 59 14.40 1.45 6.37
C ALA A 59 13.69 0.56 7.38
N ASP A 60 13.03 1.15 8.39
CA ASP A 60 12.21 0.41 9.37
C ASP A 60 10.99 -0.26 8.70
N TYR A 61 10.33 0.45 7.78
CA TYR A 61 9.19 -0.11 7.05
C TYR A 61 9.59 -1.28 6.15
N ALA A 62 10.71 -1.17 5.44
CA ALA A 62 11.30 -2.22 4.62
C ALA A 62 11.57 -3.49 5.44
N LEU A 63 12.15 -3.33 6.65
CA LEU A 63 12.37 -4.43 7.58
C LEU A 63 11.06 -5.12 7.97
N ARG A 64 10.02 -4.35 8.34
CA ARG A 64 8.70 -4.89 8.72
C ARG A 64 8.00 -5.61 7.57
N LYS A 65 8.11 -5.07 6.35
CA LYS A 65 7.57 -5.68 5.13
C LYS A 65 8.39 -6.86 4.62
N LYS A 66 9.63 -7.05 5.12
CA LYS A 66 10.62 -7.97 4.55
C LYS A 66 10.88 -7.69 3.07
N MET A 67 10.97 -6.42 2.73
CA MET A 67 11.18 -5.91 1.38
C MET A 67 12.54 -5.19 1.32
N ASP A 68 13.17 -5.15 0.16
CA ASP A 68 14.39 -4.35 -0.01
C ASP A 68 14.09 -2.85 0.15
N VAL A 69 15.04 -2.10 0.71
CA VAL A 69 14.87 -0.65 0.92
C VAL A 69 14.62 0.06 -0.42
N LYS A 70 15.32 -0.32 -1.49
CA LYS A 70 15.13 0.30 -2.82
C LYS A 70 13.75 0.02 -3.40
N GLU A 71 13.19 -1.14 -3.10
CA GLU A 71 11.84 -1.47 -3.53
C GLU A 71 10.79 -0.65 -2.76
N CYS A 72 10.98 -0.46 -1.46
CA CYS A 72 10.15 0.47 -0.67
C CYS A 72 10.25 1.90 -1.20
N GLU A 73 11.46 2.38 -1.50
CA GLU A 73 11.70 3.70 -2.09
C GLU A 73 10.99 3.87 -3.43
N ARG A 74 10.99 2.83 -4.27
CA ARG A 74 10.24 2.83 -5.54
C ARG A 74 8.73 3.00 -5.32
N TRP A 75 8.14 2.22 -4.41
CA TRP A 75 6.70 2.29 -4.13
C TRP A 75 6.28 3.57 -3.40
N LEU A 76 7.18 4.13 -2.58
CA LEU A 76 6.94 5.32 -1.77
C LEU A 76 7.58 6.59 -2.34
N ALA A 77 8.03 6.58 -3.60
CA ALA A 77 8.84 7.64 -4.20
C ALA A 77 8.26 9.05 -4.01
N THR A 78 6.92 9.20 -4.12
CA THR A 78 6.24 10.49 -3.96
C THR A 78 6.21 10.99 -2.52
N MET A 79 6.46 10.12 -1.54
CA MET A 79 6.44 10.41 -0.10
C MET A 79 7.83 10.67 0.47
N LEU A 80 8.92 10.39 -0.25
CA LEU A 80 10.28 10.59 0.27
C LEU A 80 10.60 12.08 0.50
N ASN A 81 11.29 12.38 1.60
CA ASN A 81 11.84 13.71 1.91
C ASN A 81 13.35 13.83 1.64
N TYR A 82 13.93 12.81 1.00
CA TYR A 82 15.34 12.67 0.69
C TYR A 82 15.49 12.09 -0.72
N GLU A 83 16.70 12.16 -1.27
CA GLU A 83 17.05 11.51 -2.54
C GLU A 83 17.67 10.13 -2.24
N PRO A 84 17.03 9.03 -2.70
CA PRO A 84 17.51 7.67 -2.50
C PRO A 84 18.67 7.26 -3.43
#